data_AF-A0A2H5B0M3-F1
#
_entry.id   AF-A0A2H5B0M3-F1
#
_cell.length_a   1.000
_cell.length_b   1.000
_cell.length_c   1.000
_cell.angle_alpha   90.00
_cell.angle_beta   90.00
_cell.angle_gamma   90.00
#
_symmetry.space_group_name_H-M   'P 1'
#
loop_
_entity.id
_entity.type
_entity.pdbx_description
1 polymer ?
#
loop_
_entity_poly.entity_id
_entity_poly.type
_entity_poly.pdbx_seq_one_letter_code
_entity_poly.pdbx_strand_id
1 'polypeptide(L)'
;MTRRTSGLGLAAVGAALLLGSAAAPAAQAAEQGAPELPTPSAHLSKTEVGPAVHATTSALGYAFAPAKSLRLDPFAQSSADLLDNELAVKPDQGLRPVTTQTLTGPLSNGGGAKDLVGVGPALGLLPG
;
A
#
# COMPACT_ATOMS: atom_id res chain seq x y z
N MET A 1 -3.46 -26.94 -25.50
CA MET A 1 -2.90 -25.87 -24.64
C MET A 1 -3.93 -24.77 -24.48
N THR A 2 -4.70 -24.77 -23.40
CA THR A 2 -5.77 -23.82 -23.12
C THR A 2 -5.22 -22.67 -22.26
N ARG A 3 -5.16 -21.46 -22.82
CA ARG A 3 -4.76 -20.24 -22.08
C ARG A 3 -5.90 -19.81 -21.16
N ARG A 4 -5.68 -19.80 -19.84
CA ARG A 4 -6.61 -19.24 -18.86
C ARG A 4 -6.54 -17.71 -18.89
N THR A 5 -7.60 -17.08 -19.39
CA THR A 5 -7.85 -15.63 -19.30
C THR A 5 -8.48 -15.30 -17.95
N SER A 6 -7.70 -15.35 -16.88
CA SER A 6 -8.19 -15.07 -15.50
C SER A 6 -8.07 -13.60 -15.08
N GLY A 7 -7.58 -12.71 -15.96
CA GLY A 7 -7.27 -11.31 -15.61
C GLY A 7 -8.38 -10.29 -15.86
N LEU A 8 -9.38 -10.58 -16.71
CA LEU A 8 -10.40 -9.57 -17.07
C LEU A 8 -11.48 -9.37 -15.99
N GLY A 9 -11.66 -10.32 -15.06
CA GLY A 9 -12.69 -10.22 -14.03
C GLY A 9 -12.41 -9.15 -12.97
N LEU A 10 -11.14 -8.92 -12.61
CA LEU A 10 -10.77 -7.97 -11.55
C LEU A 10 -10.94 -6.50 -11.97
N ALA A 11 -10.70 -6.19 -13.24
CA ALA A 11 -10.84 -4.83 -13.77
C ALA A 11 -12.31 -4.37 -13.80
N ALA A 12 -13.25 -5.30 -14.04
CA ALA A 12 -14.68 -4.98 -14.08
C ALA A 12 -15.25 -4.67 -12.68
N VAL A 13 -14.76 -5.35 -11.63
CA VAL A 13 -15.19 -5.09 -10.25
C VAL A 13 -14.69 -3.72 -9.75
N GLY A 14 -13.47 -3.32 -10.12
CA GLY A 14 -12.92 -2.01 -9.75
C GLY A 14 -13.68 -0.83 -10.37
N ALA A 15 -14.10 -0.96 -11.63
CA ALA A 15 -14.92 0.07 -12.29
C ALA A 15 -16.32 0.17 -11.67
N ALA A 16 -16.94 -0.95 -11.27
CA ALA A 16 -18.23 -0.96 -10.58
C ALA A 16 -18.17 -0.31 -9.18
N LEU A 17 -17.04 -0.39 -8.47
CA LEU A 17 -16.84 0.29 -7.18
C LEU A 17 -16.58 1.80 -7.36
N LEU A 18 -15.84 2.20 -8.39
CA LEU A 18 -15.58 3.61 -8.71
C LEU A 18 -16.82 4.34 -9.24
N LEU A 19 -17.66 3.67 -10.04
CA LEU A 19 -18.93 4.20 -10.55
C LEU A 19 -20.12 3.97 -9.60
N GLY A 20 -20.04 2.96 -8.72
CA GLY A 20 -21.10 2.60 -7.76
C GLY A 20 -21.26 3.55 -6.59
N SER A 21 -20.24 4.38 -6.29
CA SER A 21 -20.38 5.46 -5.29
C SER A 21 -21.19 6.66 -5.80
N ALA A 22 -21.44 6.75 -7.12
CA ALA A 22 -22.24 7.81 -7.74
C ALA A 22 -23.66 7.36 -8.16
N ALA A 23 -23.98 6.07 -7.99
CA ALA A 23 -25.28 5.52 -8.34
C ALA A 23 -25.79 4.58 -7.23
N ALA A 24 -26.29 5.17 -6.15
CA ALA A 24 -27.28 4.52 -5.32
C ALA A 24 -28.68 4.89 -5.84
N PRO A 25 -29.35 4.04 -6.64
CA PRO A 25 -30.79 4.03 -6.66
C PRO A 25 -31.28 2.98 -5.67
N ALA A 26 -32.00 3.50 -4.67
CA ALA A 26 -33.17 2.94 -4.01
C ALA A 26 -33.46 1.44 -4.23
N ALA A 27 -33.48 0.71 -3.11
CA ALA A 27 -34.20 -0.55 -3.00
C ALA A 27 -35.66 -0.37 -3.47
N GLN A 28 -36.04 -1.06 -4.55
CA GLN A 28 -37.44 -1.37 -4.81
C GLN A 28 -37.72 -2.75 -4.21
N ALA A 29 -38.04 -2.76 -2.91
CA ALA A 29 -38.71 -3.88 -2.28
C ALA A 29 -40.19 -3.51 -2.12
N ALA A 30 -41.02 -4.31 -2.79
CA ALA A 30 -42.48 -4.46 -2.76
C ALA A 30 -43.33 -3.58 -1.81
N GLU A 31 -44.41 -3.06 -2.38
CA GLU A 31 -45.60 -2.57 -1.67
C GLU A 31 -46.04 -3.55 -0.57
N GLN A 32 -46.25 -3.05 0.66
CA GLN A 32 -47.47 -3.20 1.47
C GLN A 32 -47.19 -2.84 2.94
N GLY A 33 -47.70 -1.68 3.36
CA GLY A 33 -47.95 -1.34 4.76
C GLY A 33 -46.71 -1.15 5.64
N ALA A 34 -46.09 0.03 5.62
CA ALA A 34 -45.10 0.45 6.60
C ALA A 34 -45.42 1.87 7.10
N PRO A 35 -45.15 2.19 8.38
CA PRO A 35 -45.51 3.46 9.00
C PRO A 35 -44.86 4.63 8.25
N GLU A 36 -45.51 5.79 8.25
CA GLU A 36 -45.08 7.01 7.57
C GLU A 36 -43.63 7.35 7.95
N LEU A 37 -42.69 6.92 7.10
CA LEU A 37 -41.28 7.26 7.25
C LEU A 37 -41.14 8.76 6.94
N PRO A 38 -40.33 9.49 7.71
CA PRO A 38 -40.10 10.90 7.44
C PRO A 38 -39.71 11.09 5.97
N THR A 39 -40.46 11.93 5.26
CA THR A 39 -40.23 12.25 3.85
C THR A 39 -38.76 12.62 3.67
N PRO A 40 -37.97 11.83 2.90
CA PRO A 40 -36.56 12.11 2.72
C PRO A 40 -36.45 13.45 2.00
N SER A 41 -35.99 14.48 2.72
CA SER A 41 -35.71 15.76 2.11
C SER A 41 -34.64 15.53 1.06
N ALA A 42 -34.92 15.83 -0.21
CA ALA A 42 -34.01 15.68 -1.35
C ALA A 42 -32.87 16.70 -1.34
N HIS A 43 -32.34 17.02 -0.15
CA HIS A 43 -31.14 17.82 0.00
C HIS A 43 -29.95 16.89 -0.23
N LEU A 44 -29.15 17.23 -1.24
CA LEU A 44 -27.84 16.61 -1.41
C LEU A 44 -27.01 16.92 -0.17
N SER A 45 -26.60 15.88 0.56
CA SER A 45 -25.62 15.99 1.63
C SER A 45 -24.37 16.69 1.10
N LYS A 46 -23.75 17.52 1.95
CA LYS A 46 -22.46 18.15 1.58
C LYS A 46 -21.46 17.06 1.24
N THR A 47 -20.73 17.25 0.14
CA THR A 47 -19.65 16.35 -0.26
C THR A 47 -18.59 16.30 0.84
N GLU A 48 -18.47 15.15 1.50
CA GLU A 48 -17.43 14.94 2.50
C GLU A 48 -16.13 14.51 1.80
N VAL A 49 -15.17 15.43 1.77
CA VAL A 49 -13.86 15.19 1.14
C VAL A 49 -12.99 14.26 1.99
N GLY A 50 -13.17 14.27 3.32
CA GLY A 50 -12.37 13.47 4.26
C GLY A 50 -12.46 11.96 4.02
N PRO A 51 -13.67 11.36 3.98
CA PRO A 51 -13.84 9.94 3.66
C PRO A 51 -13.30 9.56 2.28
N ALA A 52 -13.47 10.42 1.28
CA ALA A 52 -12.97 10.16 -0.08
C ALA A 52 -11.43 10.15 -0.14
N VAL A 53 -10.77 11.12 0.52
CA VAL A 53 -9.31 11.15 0.64
C VAL A 53 -8.81 9.95 1.43
N HIS A 54 -9.43 9.64 2.56
CA HIS A 54 -9.04 8.48 3.37
C HIS A 54 -9.18 7.17 2.59
N ALA A 55 -10.28 6.97 1.88
CA ALA A 55 -10.48 5.78 1.05
C ALA A 55 -9.42 5.67 -0.05
N THR A 56 -9.09 6.79 -0.70
CA THR A 56 -8.06 6.83 -1.76
C THR A 56 -6.67 6.53 -1.20
N THR A 57 -6.27 7.19 -0.11
CA THR A 57 -4.97 6.96 0.53
C THR A 57 -4.85 5.53 1.06
N SER A 58 -5.90 4.98 1.66
CA SER A 58 -5.93 3.60 2.14
C SER A 58 -5.82 2.61 0.98
N ALA A 59 -6.56 2.81 -0.12
CA ALA A 59 -6.48 1.95 -1.30
C ALA A 59 -5.08 1.98 -1.94
N LEU A 60 -4.48 3.15 -2.09
CA LEU A 60 -3.11 3.30 -2.56
C LEU A 60 -2.11 2.65 -1.59
N GLY A 61 -2.36 2.74 -0.28
CA GLY A 61 -1.56 2.08 0.74
C GLY A 61 -1.53 0.57 0.56
N TYR A 62 -2.69 -0.06 0.36
CA TYR A 62 -2.77 -1.49 0.08
C TYR A 62 -2.08 -1.89 -1.24
N ALA A 63 -2.13 -1.03 -2.26
CA ALA A 63 -1.50 -1.31 -3.54
C ALA A 63 0.04 -1.21 -3.48
N PHE A 64 0.58 -0.21 -2.79
CA PHE A 64 2.01 0.07 -2.79
C PHE A 64 2.77 -0.53 -1.60
N ALA A 65 2.13 -0.78 -0.47
CA ALA A 65 2.80 -1.36 0.70
C ALA A 65 3.56 -2.66 0.40
N PRO A 66 2.96 -3.66 -0.30
CA PRO A 66 3.66 -4.92 -0.60
C PRO A 66 4.87 -4.72 -1.51
N ALA A 67 4.76 -3.82 -2.50
CA ALA A 67 5.84 -3.52 -3.43
C ALA A 67 7.01 -2.82 -2.72
N LYS A 68 6.72 -1.94 -1.76
CA LYS A 68 7.72 -1.23 -0.97
C LYS A 68 8.43 -2.11 0.05
N SER A 69 7.76 -3.14 0.57
CA SER A 69 8.30 -4.06 1.57
C SER A 69 8.87 -5.36 1.00
N LEU A 70 8.78 -5.58 -0.32
CA LEU A 70 9.29 -6.80 -0.94
C LEU A 70 10.81 -6.90 -0.74
N ARG A 71 11.28 -8.06 -0.30
CA ARG A 71 12.72 -8.34 -0.18
C ARG A 71 13.41 -8.08 -1.53
N LEU A 72 14.38 -7.17 -1.52
CA LEU A 72 15.17 -6.88 -2.72
C LEU A 72 16.31 -7.88 -2.90
N ASP A 73 16.87 -8.37 -1.80
CA ASP A 73 17.93 -9.37 -1.83
C ASP A 73 17.36 -10.78 -1.53
N PRO A 74 17.39 -11.70 -2.50
CA PRO A 74 16.96 -13.08 -2.29
C PRO A 74 17.91 -13.87 -1.38
N PHE A 75 19.16 -13.44 -1.24
CA PHE A 75 20.15 -14.08 -0.37
C PHE A 75 20.24 -13.43 1.01
N ALA A 76 19.39 -12.45 1.31
CA ALA A 76 19.34 -11.82 2.62
C ALA A 76 19.27 -12.84 3.78
N GLN A 77 20.15 -12.67 4.77
CA GLN A 77 20.33 -13.56 5.92
C GLN A 77 20.80 -14.99 5.56
N SER A 78 21.37 -15.16 4.38
CA SER A 78 22.02 -16.41 3.97
C SER A 78 23.52 -16.35 4.22
N SER A 79 24.15 -17.50 4.41
CA SER A 79 25.62 -17.61 4.40
C SER A 79 26.24 -17.29 3.03
N ALA A 80 25.42 -17.21 1.98
CA ALA A 80 25.82 -16.81 0.63
C ALA A 80 25.55 -15.31 0.35
N ASP A 81 25.14 -14.54 1.36
CA ASP A 81 24.88 -13.11 1.23
C ASP A 81 26.19 -12.33 1.00
N LEU A 82 26.31 -11.72 -0.18
CA LEU A 82 27.49 -10.92 -0.52
C LEU A 82 27.48 -9.53 0.16
N LEU A 83 26.31 -9.06 0.58
CA LEU A 83 26.12 -7.76 1.21
C LEU A 83 26.34 -7.79 2.72
N ASP A 84 26.43 -8.99 3.31
CA ASP A 84 26.80 -9.21 4.71
C ASP A 84 28.33 -9.15 4.95
N ASN A 85 29.11 -8.75 3.93
CA ASN A 85 30.53 -8.46 4.07
C ASN A 85 30.73 -7.10 4.76
N GLU A 86 30.49 -7.07 6.07
CA GLU A 86 30.72 -5.89 6.88
C GLU A 86 32.21 -5.54 6.91
N LEU A 87 32.53 -4.29 6.56
CA LEU A 87 33.82 -3.68 6.84
C LEU A 87 33.60 -2.51 7.78
N ALA A 88 34.12 -2.65 9.00
CA ALA A 88 34.07 -1.62 10.03
C ALA A 88 35.48 -1.05 10.29
N VAL A 89 35.63 0.26 10.13
CA VAL A 89 36.82 1.00 10.54
C VAL A 89 36.50 1.72 11.84
N LYS A 90 37.24 1.38 12.91
CA LYS A 90 37.12 2.04 14.21
C LYS A 90 38.32 2.95 14.44
N PRO A 91 38.16 4.28 14.43
CA PRO A 91 39.25 5.20 14.73
C PRO A 91 39.60 5.14 16.23
N ASP A 92 40.89 5.20 16.56
CA ASP A 92 41.39 5.10 17.94
C ASP A 92 41.01 6.30 18.84
N GLN A 93 40.48 7.38 18.26
CA GLN A 93 40.14 8.63 18.95
C GLN A 93 38.76 8.59 19.66
N GLY A 94 38.28 7.41 20.05
CA GLY A 94 36.96 7.25 20.67
C GLY A 94 35.77 7.57 19.76
N LEU A 95 36.00 7.64 18.44
CA LEU A 95 34.96 7.95 17.46
C LEU A 95 34.10 6.71 17.16
N ARG A 96 32.87 6.96 16.70
CA ARG A 96 31.97 5.89 16.26
C ARG A 96 32.59 5.13 15.08
N PRO A 97 32.52 3.79 15.06
CA PRO A 97 32.95 3.01 13.91
C PRO A 97 32.19 3.42 12.65
N VAL A 98 32.90 3.53 11.54
CA VAL A 98 32.31 3.69 10.21
C VAL A 98 32.21 2.30 9.60
N THR A 99 30.98 1.87 9.29
CA THR A 99 30.69 0.53 8.78
C THR A 99 29.91 0.59 7.47
N THR A 100 30.27 -0.29 6.54
CA THR A 100 29.52 -0.50 5.29
C THR A 100 28.11 -1.00 5.54
N GLN A 101 27.85 -1.58 6.72
CA GLN A 101 26.54 -2.09 7.12
C GLN A 101 25.45 -1.02 7.12
N THR A 102 25.82 0.26 7.23
CA THR A 102 24.86 1.37 7.09
C THR A 102 24.21 1.42 5.70
N LEU A 103 24.93 1.00 4.65
CA LEU A 103 24.44 0.97 3.27
C LEU A 103 23.96 -0.42 2.86
N THR A 104 24.68 -1.47 3.26
CA THR A 104 24.39 -2.86 2.82
C THR A 104 23.42 -3.58 3.76
N GLY A 105 23.37 -3.20 5.03
CA GLY A 105 22.56 -3.82 6.07
C GLY A 105 21.06 -3.87 5.76
N PRO A 106 20.43 -2.81 5.22
CA PRO A 106 19.02 -2.89 4.85
C PRO A 106 18.72 -3.99 3.82
N LEU A 107 19.63 -4.25 2.87
CA LEU A 107 19.45 -5.33 1.89
C LEU A 107 19.81 -6.69 2.47
N SER A 108 20.95 -6.78 3.15
CA SER A 108 21.42 -8.04 3.74
C SER A 108 20.49 -8.59 4.82
N ASN A 109 19.81 -7.72 5.58
CA ASN A 109 18.76 -8.12 6.53
C ASN A 109 17.41 -8.41 5.87
N GLY A 110 17.32 -8.21 4.54
CA GLY A 110 16.14 -8.47 3.74
C GLY A 110 15.05 -7.44 3.92
N GLY A 111 15.45 -6.18 4.01
CA GLY A 111 14.58 -5.03 3.83
C GLY A 111 14.15 -4.87 2.38
N GLY A 112 13.09 -4.08 2.19
CA GLY A 112 12.56 -3.71 0.90
C GLY A 112 13.05 -2.37 0.41
N ALA A 113 12.49 -1.89 -0.70
CA ALA A 113 12.86 -0.61 -1.29
C ALA A 113 12.66 0.57 -0.31
N LYS A 114 11.68 0.47 0.60
CA LYS A 114 11.45 1.49 1.65
C LYS A 114 12.58 1.59 2.68
N ASP A 115 13.40 0.54 2.81
CA ASP A 115 14.44 0.46 3.83
C ASP A 115 15.82 0.92 3.28
N LEU A 116 15.88 1.26 1.99
CA LEU A 116 17.09 1.76 1.32
C LEU A 116 17.49 3.15 1.81
N VAL A 117 18.79 3.34 2.03
CA VAL A 117 19.37 4.67 2.23
C VAL A 117 19.19 5.50 0.96
N GLY A 118 18.60 6.69 1.11
CA GLY A 118 18.33 7.63 0.01
C GLY A 118 16.97 7.43 -0.66
N VAL A 119 16.60 6.20 -1.02
CA VAL A 119 15.31 5.92 -1.70
C VAL A 119 14.16 5.72 -0.70
N GLY A 120 14.44 5.11 0.45
CA GLY A 120 13.46 4.81 1.50
C GLY A 120 12.64 6.02 1.95
N PRO A 121 13.26 7.18 2.25
CA PRO A 121 12.53 8.39 2.63
C PRO A 121 11.55 8.87 1.55
N ALA A 122 11.93 8.80 0.27
CA ALA A 122 11.04 9.17 -0.83
C ALA A 122 9.87 8.18 -0.97
N LEU A 123 10.12 6.89 -0.79
CA LEU A 123 9.08 5.86 -0.81
C LEU A 123 8.16 5.89 0.41
N GLY A 124 8.64 6.43 1.54
CA GLY A 124 7.83 6.69 2.73
C GLY A 124 6.79 7.80 2.55
N LEU A 125 6.92 8.64 1.51
CA LEU A 125 5.90 9.62 1.15
C LEU A 125 4.71 8.99 0.41
N LEU A 126 4.90 7.82 -0.22
CA LEU A 126 3.78 7.09 -0.78
C LEU A 126 2.95 6.46 0.35
N PRO A 127 1.62 6.41 0.22
CA PRO A 127 0.76 5.73 1.18
C PRO A 127 1.18 4.27 1.39
N GLY A 128 0.98 3.74 2.60
CA GLY A 128 1.24 2.34 2.94
C GLY A 128 2.53 2.10 3.69
#